data_AF-A0A8K1D879-F1
#
_entry.id   AF-A0A8K1D879-F1
#
_cell.length_a   1.000
_cell.length_b   1.000
_cell.length_c   1.000
_cell.angle_alpha   90.00
_cell.angle_beta   90.00
_cell.angle_gamma   90.00
#
_symmetry.space_group_name_H-M   'P 1'
#
loop_
_entity.id
_entity.type
_entity.pdbx_description
1 polymer ?
#
loop_
_entity_poly.entity_id
_entity_poly.type
_entity_poly.pdbx_seq_one_letter_code
_entity_poly.pdbx_strand_id
1 'polypeptide(L)'
;MECLLCGKKKGENRSDQKFDSAAIVIEWVFLPVQPKCHVMSRTDAFAALIRKGRDRIVEIDGKEPAEISIPMKDEDLEWLLRHSVALQEALLGFAGVVHNKQPKGPMWHLITRHRWLERLLCSLKPVEGRTVFTDAGQKIKKAACVWQQQGEWLKHVIKGEAGDTLQSLELKAVCWALQTWNKEPLNVVSDYLYVVGVVPRIEDALLRQTQNQRLGELFLQLRSVLKQRHHVFCVMHIRSHQCNRGLGESNAQADAAVSCVVNVPPQNKFEKARNSHETFHQNARALHRQFQIPLSDAQGIVRACPQCSHHGPRLGLGTNPKGLKALELWQIDVTHIPEFGRLKYLHVTVDIYSKFIWATAQPGEKGLHVDRHLSVLQSWVYLWKSRPTTVQPMSVSKLPDLCRNGG
;
A
#
# COMPACT_ATOMS: atom_id res chain seq x y z
N MET A 1 20.56 -16.46 6.32
CA MET A 1 20.81 -15.51 5.21
C MET A 1 22.01 -14.71 5.63
N GLU A 2 23.13 -14.93 4.96
CA GLU A 2 24.42 -14.38 5.32
C GLU A 2 24.99 -13.69 4.08
N CYS A 3 25.46 -12.45 4.23
CA CYS A 3 26.14 -11.71 3.17
C CYS A 3 27.58 -11.52 3.62
N LEU A 4 28.53 -12.06 2.85
CA LEU A 4 29.96 -11.90 3.08
C LEU A 4 30.42 -10.67 2.29
N LEU A 5 30.94 -9.67 2.99
CA LEU A 5 31.50 -8.47 2.36
C LEU A 5 33.02 -8.59 2.38
N CYS A 6 33.65 -8.47 1.21
CA CYS A 6 35.11 -8.48 1.07
C CYS A 6 35.55 -7.15 0.47
N GLY A 7 36.17 -6.28 1.28
CA GLY A 7 36.78 -5.04 0.79
C GLY A 7 38.22 -5.26 0.34
N LYS A 8 38.64 -4.68 -0.80
CA LYS A 8 40.07 -4.48 -1.06
C LYS A 8 40.45 -3.29 -1.97
N LYS A 9 41.63 -2.76 -1.60
CA LYS A 9 42.65 -1.90 -2.26
C LYS A 9 42.52 -0.37 -2.24
N LYS A 10 43.49 0.24 -1.51
CA LYS A 10 44.19 1.47 -1.90
C LYS A 10 45.68 1.14 -2.14
N GLY A 11 46.20 1.44 -3.33
CA GLY A 11 47.62 1.83 -3.52
C GLY A 11 47.63 3.37 -3.65
N GLU A 12 48.70 4.12 -3.39
CA GLU A 12 50.13 3.85 -3.38
C GLU A 12 50.81 4.72 -2.30
N ASN A 13 51.90 4.24 -1.69
CA ASN A 13 53.19 4.95 -1.66
C ASN A 13 54.28 4.05 -1.07
N ARG A 14 55.40 3.98 -1.78
CA ARG A 14 56.60 3.20 -1.42
C ARG A 14 57.32 3.82 -0.22
N SER A 15 57.59 3.01 0.81
CA SER A 15 58.93 2.61 1.29
C SER A 15 58.87 2.26 2.78
N ASP A 16 58.84 0.96 3.09
CA ASP A 16 59.62 0.29 4.15
C ASP A 16 58.99 -1.05 4.50
N GLN A 17 59.80 -2.11 4.43
CA GLN A 17 59.40 -3.49 4.63
C GLN A 17 59.27 -3.83 6.12
N LYS A 18 58.04 -4.11 6.59
CA LYS A 18 57.61 -5.36 7.28
C LYS A 18 56.25 -5.14 7.96
N PHE A 19 55.33 -6.07 7.70
CA PHE A 19 53.88 -6.07 8.00
C PHE A 19 52.99 -5.33 6.99
N ASP A 20 52.89 -5.84 5.76
CA ASP A 20 51.84 -5.42 4.82
C ASP A 20 50.97 -6.60 4.38
N SER A 21 50.65 -7.51 5.31
CA SER A 21 49.48 -8.36 5.17
C SER A 21 48.26 -7.49 5.47
N ALA A 22 47.79 -6.75 4.46
CA ALA A 22 46.55 -5.99 4.50
C ALA A 22 45.46 -6.85 5.17
N ALA A 23 45.03 -6.46 6.37
CA ALA A 23 44.05 -7.20 7.14
C ALA A 23 42.73 -7.22 6.36
N ILE A 24 42.27 -8.41 5.97
CA ILE A 24 40.96 -8.59 5.36
C ILE A 24 39.96 -8.66 6.51
N VAL A 25 39.14 -7.61 6.65
CA VAL A 25 38.03 -7.61 7.59
C VAL A 25 36.89 -8.42 6.98
N ILE A 26 36.52 -9.50 7.66
CA ILE A 26 35.33 -10.30 7.32
C ILE A 26 34.29 -9.99 8.38
N GLU A 27 33.22 -9.31 7.98
CA GLU A 27 32.09 -9.02 8.86
C GLU A 27 30.82 -9.69 8.33
N TRP A 28 30.08 -10.34 9.24
CA TRP A 28 28.78 -10.92 8.91
C TRP A 28 27.67 -9.93 9.24
N VAL A 29 26.86 -9.59 8.24
CA VAL A 29 25.72 -8.68 8.40
C VAL A 29 24.43 -9.48 8.53
N PHE A 30 23.70 -9.22 9.61
CA PHE A 30 22.41 -9.87 9.90
C PHE A 30 21.26 -8.87 9.91
N LEU A 31 20.07 -9.31 9.53
CA LEU A 31 18.84 -8.59 9.84
C LEU A 31 18.48 -8.73 11.32
N PRO A 32 17.68 -7.81 11.88
CA PRO A 32 17.07 -8.02 13.19
C PRO A 32 16.31 -9.35 13.22
N VAL A 33 16.32 -10.03 14.37
CA VAL A 33 15.61 -11.31 14.59
C VAL A 33 14.12 -11.19 14.25
N GLN A 34 13.54 -10.02 14.52
CA GLN A 34 12.15 -9.70 14.19
C GLN A 34 12.10 -8.76 12.97
N PRO A 35 11.38 -9.12 11.90
CA PRO A 35 11.12 -8.22 10.78
C PRO A 35 10.49 -6.90 11.22
N LYS A 36 10.80 -5.81 10.51
CA LYS A 36 10.24 -4.48 10.80
C LYS A 36 8.73 -4.42 10.60
N CYS A 37 8.21 -5.18 9.63
CA CYS A 37 6.79 -5.28 9.30
C CYS A 37 6.24 -6.68 9.63
N HIS A 38 4.92 -6.83 9.77
CA HIS A 38 4.31 -8.14 10.11
C HIS A 38 4.62 -9.25 9.10
N VAL A 39 4.65 -8.90 7.81
CA VAL A 39 4.98 -9.78 6.70
C VAL A 39 6.07 -9.08 5.90
N MET A 40 7.27 -9.65 5.86
CA MET A 40 8.39 -9.14 5.08
C MET A 40 8.79 -10.20 4.07
N SER A 41 8.69 -9.91 2.77
CA SER A 41 9.06 -10.93 1.77
C SER A 41 10.55 -11.26 1.86
N ARG A 42 10.94 -12.47 1.43
CA ARG A 42 12.36 -12.85 1.35
C ARG A 42 13.15 -11.87 0.49
N THR A 43 12.56 -11.39 -0.60
CA THR A 43 13.18 -10.39 -1.49
C THR A 43 13.39 -9.05 -0.78
N ASP A 44 12.42 -8.58 0.02
CA ASP A 44 12.58 -7.35 0.80
C ASP A 44 13.66 -7.51 1.87
N ALA A 45 13.72 -8.69 2.50
CA ALA A 45 14.75 -9.03 3.48
C ALA A 45 16.14 -9.02 2.84
N PHE A 46 16.26 -9.62 1.65
CA PHE A 46 17.48 -9.63 0.88
C PHE A 46 17.91 -8.21 0.45
N ALA A 47 16.98 -7.41 -0.04
CA ALA A 47 17.21 -6.00 -0.36
C ALA A 47 17.66 -5.18 0.87
N ALA A 48 17.07 -5.44 2.04
CA ALA A 48 17.46 -4.80 3.29
C ALA A 48 18.89 -5.21 3.73
N LEU A 49 19.28 -6.46 3.50
CA LEU A 49 20.66 -6.93 3.74
C LEU A 49 21.66 -6.23 2.83
N ILE A 50 21.35 -6.09 1.54
CA ILE A 50 22.22 -5.36 0.59
C ILE A 50 22.42 -3.93 1.05
N ARG A 51 21.34 -3.19 1.38
CA ARG A 51 21.45 -1.82 1.87
C ARG A 51 22.29 -1.73 3.14
N LYS A 52 21.98 -2.57 4.14
CA LYS A 52 22.73 -2.60 5.39
C LYS A 52 24.21 -2.92 5.17
N GLY A 53 24.51 -3.82 4.24
CA GLY A 53 25.87 -4.18 3.88
C GLY A 53 26.63 -3.03 3.21
N ARG A 54 26.00 -2.36 2.23
CA ARG A 54 26.57 -1.17 1.56
C ARG A 54 26.85 -0.05 2.57
N ASP A 55 25.86 0.29 3.40
CA ASP A 55 25.99 1.30 4.45
C ASP A 55 27.15 0.95 5.39
N ARG A 56 27.25 -0.32 5.79
CA ARG A 56 28.32 -0.79 6.69
C ARG A 56 29.71 -0.68 6.07
N ILE A 57 29.87 -0.92 4.78
CA ILE A 57 31.17 -0.75 4.11
C ILE A 57 31.52 0.74 4.03
N VAL A 58 30.55 1.60 3.75
CA VAL A 58 30.78 3.05 3.75
C VAL A 58 31.20 3.53 5.15
N GLU A 59 30.62 2.99 6.22
CA GLU A 59 31.04 3.30 7.59
C GLU A 59 32.49 2.89 7.90
N ILE A 60 32.95 1.76 7.34
CA ILE A 60 34.29 1.21 7.62
C ILE A 60 35.36 1.81 6.69
N ASP A 61 35.10 1.83 5.38
CA ASP A 61 36.07 2.19 4.33
C ASP A 61 35.84 3.59 3.74
N GLY A 62 34.74 4.26 4.09
CA GLY A 62 34.37 5.58 3.56
C GLY A 62 33.91 5.58 2.11
N LYS A 63 33.73 4.41 1.50
CA LYS A 63 33.37 4.22 0.08
C LYS A 63 32.43 3.02 -0.10
N GLU A 64 31.67 3.01 -1.19
CA GLU A 64 30.86 1.87 -1.60
C GLU A 64 31.73 0.65 -1.98
N PRO A 65 31.20 -0.59 -1.85
CA PRO A 65 31.88 -1.79 -2.32
C PRO A 65 32.18 -1.73 -3.82
N ALA A 66 33.30 -2.35 -4.23
CA ALA A 66 33.62 -2.51 -5.64
C ALA A 66 32.76 -3.59 -6.32
N GLU A 67 32.38 -4.62 -5.58
CA GLU A 67 31.60 -5.76 -6.07
C GLU A 67 30.55 -6.22 -5.05
N ILE A 68 29.42 -6.70 -5.55
CA ILE A 68 28.38 -7.36 -4.76
C ILE A 68 28.14 -8.74 -5.39
N SER A 69 28.45 -9.78 -4.62
CA SER A 69 28.12 -11.16 -5.01
C SER A 69 26.74 -11.55 -4.50
N ILE A 70 25.84 -11.92 -5.41
CA ILE A 70 24.49 -12.37 -5.11
C ILE A 70 24.38 -13.87 -5.42
N PRO A 71 24.05 -14.74 -4.45
CA PRO A 71 24.02 -16.19 -4.62
C PRO A 71 22.78 -16.73 -5.37
N MET A 72 22.37 -16.10 -6.46
CA MET A 72 21.22 -16.54 -7.27
C MET A 72 21.54 -16.50 -8.77
N LYS A 73 20.91 -17.36 -9.55
CA LYS A 73 21.09 -17.40 -11.02
C LYS A 73 20.74 -16.04 -11.64
N ASP A 74 21.44 -15.71 -12.72
CA ASP A 74 21.25 -14.42 -13.40
C ASP A 74 19.81 -14.24 -13.89
N GLU A 75 19.16 -15.31 -14.37
CA GLU A 75 17.75 -15.32 -14.77
C GLU A 75 16.79 -14.98 -13.61
N ASP A 76 17.06 -15.52 -12.41
CA ASP A 76 16.25 -15.27 -11.21
C ASP A 76 16.47 -13.84 -10.71
N LEU A 77 17.71 -13.35 -10.75
CA LEU A 77 18.05 -11.97 -10.38
C LEU A 77 17.37 -10.97 -11.34
N GLU A 78 17.44 -11.21 -12.64
CA GLU A 78 16.82 -10.34 -13.65
C GLU A 78 15.29 -10.33 -13.49
N TRP A 79 14.69 -11.48 -13.18
CA TRP A 79 13.27 -11.56 -12.85
C TRP A 79 12.94 -10.75 -11.60
N LEU A 80 13.69 -10.90 -10.51
CA LEU A 80 13.47 -10.14 -9.27
C LEU A 80 13.64 -8.64 -9.48
N LEU A 81 14.64 -8.22 -10.27
CA LEU A 81 14.85 -6.82 -10.62
C LEU A 81 13.68 -6.22 -11.39
N ARG A 82 12.94 -6.98 -12.20
CA ARG A 82 11.74 -6.48 -12.90
C ARG A 82 10.52 -6.35 -11.98
N HIS A 83 10.44 -7.14 -10.91
CA HIS A 83 9.23 -7.28 -10.10
C HIS A 83 9.36 -6.76 -8.65
N SER A 84 10.57 -6.43 -8.18
CA SER A 84 10.82 -5.98 -6.81
C SER A 84 11.41 -4.57 -6.77
N VAL A 85 10.57 -3.62 -6.35
CA VAL A 85 11.00 -2.23 -6.10
C VAL A 85 12.04 -2.18 -4.98
N ALA A 86 11.88 -2.98 -3.93
CA ALA A 86 12.83 -2.97 -2.81
C ALA A 86 14.24 -3.36 -3.24
N LEU A 87 14.38 -4.33 -4.16
CA LEU A 87 15.67 -4.76 -4.70
C LEU A 87 16.24 -3.72 -5.68
N GLN A 88 15.38 -3.13 -6.52
CA GLN A 88 15.77 -2.01 -7.39
C GLN A 88 16.35 -0.86 -6.56
N GLU A 89 15.66 -0.44 -5.49
CA GLU A 89 16.13 0.59 -4.55
C GLU A 89 17.43 0.20 -3.85
N ALA A 90 17.59 -1.07 -3.46
CA ALA A 90 18.80 -1.56 -2.80
C ALA A 90 20.05 -1.51 -3.68
N LEU A 91 19.87 -1.55 -5.01
CA LEU A 91 20.97 -1.50 -5.99
C LEU A 91 21.01 -0.17 -6.75
N LEU A 92 20.05 0.72 -6.52
CA LEU A 92 19.99 2.02 -7.18
C LEU A 92 21.24 2.84 -6.86
N GLY A 93 21.83 3.43 -7.90
CA GLY A 93 23.05 4.25 -7.78
C GLY A 93 24.32 3.47 -7.47
N PHE A 94 24.29 2.13 -7.41
CA PHE A 94 25.48 1.32 -7.22
C PHE A 94 26.34 1.33 -8.50
N ALA A 95 27.57 1.81 -8.39
CA ALA A 95 28.51 1.93 -9.51
C ALA A 95 29.45 0.73 -9.68
N GLY A 96 29.44 -0.21 -8.73
CA GLY A 96 30.26 -1.41 -8.78
C GLY A 96 29.66 -2.53 -9.62
N VAL A 97 30.27 -3.71 -9.54
CA VAL A 97 29.84 -4.88 -10.32
C VAL A 97 28.97 -5.80 -9.47
N VAL A 98 27.78 -6.15 -9.97
CA VAL A 98 26.93 -7.19 -9.38
C VAL A 98 27.17 -8.49 -10.14
N HIS A 99 27.48 -9.59 -9.44
CA HIS A 99 27.74 -10.89 -10.06
C HIS A 99 27.26 -12.05 -9.18
N ASN A 100 27.18 -13.27 -9.73
CA ASN A 100 26.84 -14.49 -9.00
C ASN A 100 28.05 -15.44 -8.84
N LYS A 101 29.24 -14.88 -8.60
CA LYS A 101 30.43 -15.73 -8.37
C LYS A 101 30.55 -15.97 -6.87
N GLN A 102 30.27 -17.20 -6.46
CA GLN A 102 30.37 -17.59 -5.06
C GLN A 102 31.79 -18.06 -4.71
N PRO A 103 32.29 -17.80 -3.50
CA PRO A 103 33.57 -18.34 -3.06
C PRO A 103 33.54 -19.88 -3.05
N LYS A 104 34.70 -20.51 -3.21
CA LYS A 104 34.83 -21.97 -3.17
C LYS A 104 34.80 -22.46 -1.72
N GLY A 105 33.94 -23.42 -1.39
CA GLY A 105 33.95 -24.07 -0.08
C GLY A 105 32.67 -24.86 0.27
N PRO A 106 32.72 -25.77 1.27
CA PRO A 106 31.58 -26.60 1.68
C PRO A 106 30.33 -25.81 2.08
N MET A 107 30.51 -24.65 2.72
CA MET A 107 29.43 -23.76 3.13
C MET A 107 28.63 -23.21 1.93
N TRP A 108 29.32 -22.87 0.84
CA TRP A 108 28.67 -22.35 -0.38
C TRP A 108 27.94 -23.44 -1.15
N HIS A 109 28.36 -24.71 -1.03
CA HIS A 109 27.60 -25.85 -1.54
C HIS A 109 26.26 -26.04 -0.82
N LEU A 110 26.14 -25.63 0.46
CA LEU A 110 24.87 -25.66 1.19
C LEU A 110 23.91 -24.55 0.73
N ILE A 111 24.45 -23.35 0.50
CA ILE A 111 23.68 -22.16 0.07
C ILE A 111 23.16 -22.33 -1.37
N THR A 112 23.96 -22.93 -2.27
CA THR A 112 23.56 -23.20 -3.65
C THR A 112 22.48 -24.28 -3.80
N ARG A 113 22.28 -25.16 -2.80
CA ARG A 113 21.18 -26.14 -2.78
C ARG A 113 19.82 -25.51 -2.50
N HIS A 114 19.77 -24.30 -1.94
CA HIS A 114 18.51 -23.62 -1.67
C HIS A 114 18.02 -22.94 -2.94
N ARG A 115 16.79 -23.26 -3.38
CA ARG A 115 16.12 -22.51 -4.44
C ARG A 115 15.75 -21.13 -3.90
N TRP A 116 16.31 -20.08 -4.49
CA TRP A 116 16.06 -18.69 -4.08
C TRP A 116 14.70 -18.18 -4.54
N LEU A 117 14.21 -18.71 -5.66
CA LEU A 117 12.96 -18.30 -6.29
C LEU A 117 12.03 -19.52 -6.45
N GLU A 118 10.92 -19.54 -5.72
CA GLU A 118 9.74 -20.30 -6.12
C GLU A 118 8.79 -19.32 -6.80
N ARG A 119 8.52 -19.53 -8.10
CA ARG A 119 7.61 -18.66 -8.84
C ARG A 119 6.22 -18.85 -8.26
N LEU A 120 5.75 -17.84 -7.52
CA LEU A 120 4.42 -17.82 -6.91
C LEU A 120 3.36 -18.12 -7.98
N LEU A 121 2.42 -18.99 -7.66
CA LEU A 121 1.27 -19.29 -8.52
C LEU A 121 0.23 -18.15 -8.56
N CYS A 122 0.53 -17.03 -7.91
CA CYS A 122 -0.32 -15.85 -7.85
C CYS A 122 -0.22 -15.03 -9.14
N SER A 123 -1.27 -15.04 -9.95
CA SER A 123 -1.43 -14.25 -11.16
C SER A 123 -1.88 -12.83 -10.83
N LEU A 124 -1.32 -11.84 -11.53
CA LEU A 124 -1.74 -10.44 -11.49
C LEU A 124 -3.06 -10.20 -12.24
N LYS A 125 -3.46 -11.13 -13.10
CA LYS A 125 -4.69 -11.05 -13.90
C LYS A 125 -5.65 -12.17 -13.51
N PRO A 126 -6.98 -11.96 -13.65
CA PRO A 126 -7.95 -13.01 -13.46
C PRO A 126 -7.58 -14.27 -14.26
N VAL A 127 -7.72 -15.43 -13.64
CA VAL A 127 -7.47 -16.72 -14.28
C VAL A 127 -8.77 -17.32 -14.78
N GLU A 128 -8.71 -18.16 -15.82
CA GLU A 128 -9.86 -18.93 -16.27
C GLU A 128 -10.16 -20.04 -15.26
N GLY A 129 -11.10 -19.78 -14.35
CA GLY A 129 -11.37 -20.62 -13.20
C GLY A 129 -12.50 -20.07 -12.34
N ARG A 130 -12.76 -20.72 -11.21
CA ARG A 130 -13.86 -20.34 -10.31
C ARG A 130 -13.59 -18.97 -9.67
N THR A 131 -14.63 -18.16 -9.52
CA THR A 131 -14.57 -16.90 -8.78
C THR A 131 -15.31 -17.01 -7.47
N VAL A 132 -14.66 -16.64 -6.38
CA VAL A 132 -15.16 -16.71 -5.01
C VAL A 132 -15.04 -15.34 -4.37
N PHE A 133 -16.13 -14.90 -3.77
CA PHE A 133 -16.23 -13.65 -3.02
C PHE A 133 -16.10 -13.95 -1.54
N THR A 134 -15.27 -13.20 -0.84
CA THR A 134 -15.04 -13.37 0.61
C THR A 134 -15.38 -12.08 1.35
N ASP A 135 -16.05 -12.21 2.49
CA ASP A 135 -16.34 -11.09 3.39
C ASP A 135 -16.38 -11.58 4.86
N ALA A 136 -16.22 -10.66 5.81
CA ALA A 136 -16.32 -10.94 7.23
C ALA A 136 -17.10 -9.90 8.04
N GLY A 137 -17.96 -10.40 8.93
CA GLY A 137 -18.73 -9.62 9.89
C GLY A 137 -18.15 -9.74 11.29
N GLN A 138 -17.43 -8.70 11.75
CA GLN A 138 -16.83 -8.70 13.10
C GLN A 138 -17.88 -8.76 14.22
N LYS A 139 -19.03 -8.08 14.06
CA LYS A 139 -20.09 -8.02 15.07
C LYS A 139 -20.72 -9.39 15.34
N ILE A 140 -20.90 -10.19 14.30
CA ILE A 140 -21.45 -11.56 14.42
C ILE A 140 -20.37 -12.63 14.52
N LYS A 141 -19.10 -12.24 14.44
CA LYS A 141 -17.95 -13.14 14.39
C LYS A 141 -18.15 -14.23 13.33
N LYS A 142 -18.42 -13.83 12.10
CA LYS A 142 -18.54 -14.77 10.97
C LYS A 142 -17.71 -14.28 9.79
N ALA A 143 -17.22 -15.22 9.02
CA ALA A 143 -16.68 -14.98 7.69
C ALA A 143 -17.52 -15.79 6.69
N ALA A 144 -17.59 -15.35 5.44
CA ALA A 144 -18.30 -16.06 4.40
C ALA A 144 -17.46 -16.16 3.13
N CYS A 145 -17.71 -17.23 2.38
CA CYS A 145 -17.26 -17.40 1.02
C CYS A 145 -18.48 -17.70 0.15
N VAL A 146 -18.64 -16.96 -0.94
CA VAL A 146 -19.78 -17.07 -1.84
C VAL A 146 -19.27 -17.27 -3.26
N TRP A 147 -19.84 -18.21 -3.99
CA TRP A 147 -19.44 -18.51 -5.36
C TRP A 147 -20.63 -18.97 -6.19
N GLN A 148 -20.46 -18.94 -7.50
CA GLN A 148 -21.48 -19.41 -8.43
C GLN A 148 -21.12 -20.81 -8.95
N GLN A 149 -22.11 -21.70 -8.98
CA GLN A 149 -21.99 -23.04 -9.55
C GLN A 149 -23.27 -23.36 -10.33
N GLN A 150 -23.13 -23.67 -11.63
CA GLN A 150 -24.26 -24.01 -12.51
C GLN A 150 -25.41 -22.98 -12.52
N GLY A 151 -25.09 -21.70 -12.35
CA GLY A 151 -26.07 -20.61 -12.31
C GLY A 151 -26.60 -20.27 -10.92
N GLU A 152 -26.40 -21.13 -9.92
CA GLU A 152 -26.84 -20.91 -8.55
C GLU A 152 -25.74 -20.32 -7.65
N TRP A 153 -26.16 -19.50 -6.68
CA TRP A 153 -25.28 -18.93 -5.66
C TRP A 153 -25.17 -19.87 -4.47
N LEU A 154 -23.96 -20.37 -4.24
CA LEU A 154 -23.62 -21.17 -3.08
C LEU A 154 -22.85 -20.32 -2.07
N LYS A 155 -23.04 -20.62 -0.78
CA LYS A 155 -22.35 -19.93 0.31
C LYS A 155 -21.84 -20.89 1.36
N HIS A 156 -20.66 -20.60 1.89
CA HIS A 156 -20.11 -21.24 3.07
C HIS A 156 -19.87 -20.19 4.15
N VAL A 157 -20.36 -20.45 5.35
CA VAL A 157 -20.26 -19.52 6.49
C VAL A 157 -19.39 -20.14 7.57
N ILE A 158 -18.32 -19.43 7.92
CA ILE A 158 -17.32 -19.84 8.89
C ILE A 158 -17.60 -19.10 10.20
N LYS A 159 -17.77 -19.83 11.29
CA LYS A 159 -17.87 -19.24 12.63
C LYS A 159 -16.49 -18.80 13.13
N GLY A 160 -16.44 -17.57 13.61
CA GLY A 160 -15.30 -16.98 14.31
C GLY A 160 -15.33 -17.27 15.80
N GLU A 161 -14.17 -17.12 16.42
CA GLU A 161 -14.00 -17.24 17.88
C GLU A 161 -14.08 -15.87 18.55
N ALA A 162 -14.24 -15.83 19.89
CA ALA A 162 -14.39 -14.58 20.62
C ALA A 162 -13.22 -13.60 20.38
N GLY A 163 -11.99 -14.14 20.31
CA GLY A 163 -10.75 -13.38 20.06
C GLY A 163 -10.49 -13.02 18.59
N ASP A 164 -11.32 -13.47 17.64
CA ASP A 164 -11.11 -13.17 16.22
C ASP A 164 -11.39 -11.67 15.93
N THR A 165 -10.45 -11.02 15.26
CA THR A 165 -10.57 -9.65 14.75
C THR A 165 -11.16 -9.68 13.34
N LEU A 166 -11.56 -8.53 12.79
CA LEU A 166 -11.97 -8.47 11.38
C LEU A 166 -10.86 -9.03 10.47
N GLN A 167 -9.60 -8.65 10.71
CA GLN A 167 -8.44 -9.15 9.96
C GLN A 167 -8.32 -10.68 9.99
N SER A 168 -8.53 -11.31 11.14
CA SER A 168 -8.41 -12.76 11.26
C SER A 168 -9.59 -13.48 10.58
N LEU A 169 -10.80 -12.91 10.62
CA LEU A 169 -11.96 -13.47 9.92
C LEU A 169 -11.83 -13.38 8.40
N GLU A 170 -11.42 -12.24 7.87
CA GLU A 170 -11.15 -12.04 6.44
C GLU A 170 -10.11 -13.03 5.92
N LEU A 171 -9.01 -13.15 6.66
CA LEU A 171 -7.94 -14.08 6.32
C LEU A 171 -8.42 -15.54 6.39
N LYS A 172 -9.28 -15.87 7.36
CA LYS A 172 -9.88 -17.21 7.51
C LYS A 172 -10.77 -17.57 6.32
N ALA A 173 -11.56 -16.62 5.79
CA ALA A 173 -12.33 -16.83 4.56
C ALA A 173 -11.42 -17.12 3.36
N VAL A 174 -10.36 -16.34 3.19
CA VAL A 174 -9.42 -16.54 2.08
C VAL A 174 -8.64 -17.87 2.20
N CYS A 175 -8.17 -18.23 3.40
CA CYS A 175 -7.56 -19.53 3.66
C CYS A 175 -8.50 -20.68 3.27
N TRP A 176 -9.77 -20.58 3.67
CA TRP A 176 -10.77 -21.59 3.34
C TRP A 176 -11.00 -21.70 1.83
N ALA A 177 -11.16 -20.57 1.13
CA ALA A 177 -11.34 -20.58 -0.33
C ALA A 177 -10.15 -21.23 -1.05
N LEU A 178 -8.92 -20.84 -0.70
CA LEU A 178 -7.71 -21.38 -1.31
C LEU A 178 -7.53 -22.89 -1.03
N GLN A 179 -7.95 -23.35 0.15
CA GLN A 179 -7.87 -24.74 0.55
C GLN A 179 -8.94 -25.61 -0.15
N THR A 180 -10.18 -25.10 -0.25
CA THR A 180 -11.31 -25.81 -0.86
C THR A 180 -11.06 -26.08 -2.33
N TRP A 181 -10.51 -25.11 -3.06
CA TRP A 181 -10.28 -25.21 -4.50
C TRP A 181 -8.80 -25.34 -4.85
N ASN A 182 -8.05 -26.13 -4.08
CA ASN A 182 -6.60 -26.31 -4.24
C ASN A 182 -6.17 -27.02 -5.54
N LYS A 183 -7.08 -27.79 -6.17
CA LYS A 183 -6.86 -28.60 -7.39
C LYS A 183 -7.34 -27.95 -8.68
N GLU A 184 -7.73 -26.68 -8.66
CA GLU A 184 -8.22 -25.97 -9.86
C GLU A 184 -7.86 -24.48 -9.81
N PRO A 185 -7.81 -23.78 -10.96
CA PRO A 185 -7.59 -22.33 -10.98
C PRO A 185 -8.66 -21.55 -10.22
N LEU A 186 -8.26 -20.52 -9.47
CA LEU A 186 -9.15 -19.81 -8.53
C LEU A 186 -8.94 -18.29 -8.60
N ASN A 187 -10.05 -17.54 -8.62
CA ASN A 187 -10.09 -16.11 -8.41
C ASN A 187 -10.73 -15.83 -7.04
N VAL A 188 -10.01 -15.20 -6.13
CA VAL A 188 -10.53 -14.76 -4.83
C VAL A 188 -10.75 -13.25 -4.89
N VAL A 189 -11.97 -12.82 -4.63
CA VAL A 189 -12.39 -11.41 -4.61
C VAL A 189 -12.69 -11.03 -3.16
N SER A 190 -11.99 -10.03 -2.65
CA SER A 190 -12.20 -9.50 -1.30
C SER A 190 -12.25 -7.97 -1.37
N ASP A 191 -13.08 -7.35 -0.53
CA ASP A 191 -13.09 -5.91 -0.36
C ASP A 191 -12.09 -5.40 0.70
N TYR A 192 -11.42 -6.34 1.39
CA TYR A 192 -10.46 -6.06 2.44
C TYR A 192 -9.02 -6.04 1.90
N LEU A 193 -8.57 -4.82 1.56
CA LEU A 193 -7.26 -4.56 0.93
C LEU A 193 -6.07 -5.18 1.67
N TYR A 194 -6.16 -5.30 3.00
CA TYR A 194 -5.12 -5.93 3.80
C TYR A 194 -4.89 -7.39 3.40
N VAL A 195 -5.94 -8.20 3.28
CA VAL A 195 -5.79 -9.62 2.91
C VAL A 195 -5.32 -9.74 1.46
N VAL A 196 -5.87 -8.93 0.55
CA VAL A 196 -5.40 -8.87 -0.85
C VAL A 196 -3.91 -8.54 -0.92
N GLY A 197 -3.40 -7.68 -0.03
CA GLY A 197 -1.99 -7.35 0.05
C GLY A 197 -1.10 -8.45 0.63
N VAL A 198 -1.61 -9.20 1.62
CA VAL A 198 -0.84 -10.23 2.35
C VAL A 198 -0.66 -11.49 1.51
N VAL A 199 -1.72 -11.99 0.88
CA VAL A 199 -1.71 -13.30 0.17
C VAL A 199 -0.58 -13.44 -0.84
N PRO A 200 -0.32 -12.49 -1.77
CA PRO A 200 0.75 -12.63 -2.76
C PRO A 200 2.16 -12.55 -2.16
N ARG A 201 2.33 -12.20 -0.88
CA ARG A 201 3.65 -11.99 -0.26
C ARG A 201 4.01 -13.04 0.77
N ILE A 202 3.05 -13.81 1.26
CA ILE A 202 3.22 -14.58 2.49
C ILE A 202 3.94 -15.92 2.33
N GLU A 203 3.90 -16.51 1.13
CA GLU A 203 4.42 -17.86 0.88
C GLU A 203 5.91 -18.00 1.29
N ASP A 204 6.68 -16.97 0.96
CA ASP A 204 8.11 -16.86 1.22
C ASP A 204 8.48 -15.77 2.24
N ALA A 205 7.50 -15.21 2.94
CA ALA A 205 7.76 -14.13 3.89
C ALA A 205 8.42 -14.61 5.19
N LEU A 206 9.30 -13.74 5.71
CA LEU A 206 9.67 -13.69 7.12
C LEU A 206 8.50 -13.08 7.88
N LEU A 207 7.94 -13.86 8.82
CA LEU A 207 6.83 -13.44 9.65
C LEU A 207 7.35 -12.89 10.97
N ARG A 208 6.90 -11.70 11.34
CA ARG A 208 7.11 -11.16 12.68
C ARG A 208 6.23 -11.91 13.66
N GLN A 209 6.77 -12.21 14.85
CA GLN A 209 5.95 -12.75 15.93
C GLN A 209 4.88 -11.72 16.30
N THR A 210 3.62 -12.09 16.06
CA THR A 210 2.46 -11.22 16.31
C THR A 210 2.06 -11.30 17.78
N GLN A 211 1.68 -10.17 18.38
CA GLN A 211 1.02 -10.18 19.69
C GLN A 211 -0.33 -10.89 19.62
N ASN A 212 -0.99 -10.81 18.47
CA ASN A 212 -2.18 -11.59 18.16
C ASN A 212 -1.76 -12.99 17.66
N GLN A 213 -1.75 -13.97 18.56
CA GLN A 213 -1.37 -15.36 18.24
C GLN A 213 -2.25 -15.95 17.12
N ARG A 214 -3.55 -15.66 17.14
CA ARG A 214 -4.52 -16.16 16.16
C ARG A 214 -4.23 -15.68 14.74
N LEU A 215 -3.84 -14.41 14.58
CA LEU A 215 -3.42 -13.89 13.28
C LEU A 215 -2.13 -14.58 12.79
N GLY A 216 -1.20 -14.86 13.70
CA GLY A 216 0.03 -15.60 13.40
C GLY A 216 -0.24 -17.03 12.94
N GLU A 217 -1.15 -17.74 13.60
CA GLU A 217 -1.60 -19.08 13.20
C GLU A 217 -2.21 -19.08 11.79
N LEU A 218 -3.06 -18.08 11.48
CA LEU A 218 -3.65 -17.93 10.16
C LEU A 218 -2.62 -17.61 9.07
N PHE A 219 -1.57 -16.85 9.39
CA PHE A 219 -0.44 -16.65 8.46
C PHE A 219 0.29 -17.95 8.14
N LEU A 220 0.53 -18.79 9.16
CA LEU A 220 1.14 -20.10 8.96
C LEU A 220 0.22 -21.03 8.16
N GLN A 221 -1.08 -21.01 8.43
CA GLN A 221 -2.08 -21.75 7.67
C GLN A 221 -2.10 -21.31 6.20
N LEU A 222 -2.19 -20.00 5.94
CA LEU A 222 -2.21 -19.47 4.58
C LEU A 222 -0.95 -19.90 3.81
N ARG A 223 0.22 -19.77 4.43
CA ARG A 223 1.49 -20.23 3.83
C ARG A 223 1.45 -21.74 3.51
N SER A 224 0.91 -22.56 4.40
CA SER A 224 0.76 -24.00 4.17
C SER A 224 -0.16 -24.30 2.98
N VAL A 225 -1.31 -23.60 2.91
CA VAL A 225 -2.29 -23.75 1.82
C VAL A 225 -1.70 -23.35 0.47
N LEU A 226 -0.94 -22.25 0.42
CA LEU A 226 -0.28 -21.80 -0.81
C LEU A 226 0.77 -22.81 -1.29
N LYS A 227 1.60 -23.35 -0.39
CA LYS A 227 2.61 -24.35 -0.74
C LYS A 227 2.05 -25.67 -1.26
N GLN A 228 0.86 -26.05 -0.81
CA GLN A 228 0.19 -27.28 -1.26
C GLN A 228 -0.55 -27.09 -2.59
N ARG A 229 -0.67 -25.86 -3.07
CA ARG A 229 -1.42 -25.54 -4.27
C ARG A 229 -0.53 -25.75 -5.50
N HIS A 230 -1.09 -26.38 -6.54
CA HIS A 230 -0.40 -26.61 -7.82
C HIS A 230 -0.99 -25.81 -8.99
N HIS A 231 -2.13 -25.14 -8.78
CA HIS A 231 -2.82 -24.37 -9.81
C HIS A 231 -2.70 -22.87 -9.56
N VAL A 232 -2.66 -22.10 -10.65
CA VAL A 232 -2.65 -20.63 -10.60
C VAL A 232 -3.86 -20.09 -9.86
N PHE A 233 -3.69 -18.96 -9.17
CA PHE A 233 -4.80 -18.24 -8.56
C PHE A 233 -4.60 -16.74 -8.70
N CYS A 234 -5.67 -15.97 -8.63
CA CYS A 234 -5.62 -14.52 -8.59
C CYS A 234 -6.36 -14.03 -7.34
N VAL A 235 -5.81 -13.02 -6.67
CA VAL A 235 -6.51 -12.32 -5.58
C VAL A 235 -6.77 -10.89 -6.01
N MET A 236 -8.03 -10.47 -5.93
CA MET A 236 -8.50 -9.19 -6.44
C MET A 236 -9.17 -8.39 -5.34
N HIS A 237 -8.95 -7.08 -5.39
CA HIS A 237 -9.63 -6.12 -4.54
C HIS A 237 -10.86 -5.57 -5.23
N ILE A 238 -11.99 -5.52 -4.53
CA ILE A 238 -13.19 -4.78 -4.94
C ILE A 238 -13.53 -3.68 -3.94
N ARG A 239 -14.14 -2.59 -4.40
CA ARG A 239 -14.62 -1.54 -3.49
C ARG A 239 -16.04 -1.87 -3.02
N SER A 240 -16.20 -2.08 -1.72
CA SER A 240 -17.47 -2.35 -1.02
C SER A 240 -18.65 -1.42 -1.43
N HIS A 241 -18.39 -0.17 -1.82
CA HIS A 241 -19.43 0.82 -2.17
C HIS A 241 -19.82 0.88 -3.66
N GLN A 242 -19.40 -0.08 -4.48
CA GLN A 242 -19.73 -0.15 -5.91
C GLN A 242 -20.72 -1.29 -6.24
N CYS A 243 -21.73 -1.52 -5.40
CA CYS A 243 -22.71 -2.60 -5.56
C CYS A 243 -23.47 -2.62 -6.90
N ASN A 244 -23.47 -1.53 -7.66
CA ASN A 244 -24.40 -1.36 -8.79
C ASN A 244 -23.76 -1.62 -10.16
N ARG A 245 -22.50 -2.11 -10.23
CA ARG A 245 -21.82 -2.43 -11.50
C ARG A 245 -20.87 -3.62 -11.37
N GLY A 246 -20.92 -4.53 -12.35
CA GLY A 246 -19.96 -5.63 -12.51
C GLY A 246 -19.96 -6.59 -11.31
N LEU A 247 -18.78 -6.83 -10.73
CA LEU A 247 -18.58 -7.74 -9.59
C LEU A 247 -19.25 -7.27 -8.28
N GLY A 248 -19.82 -6.06 -8.24
CA GLY A 248 -20.45 -5.48 -7.04
C GLY A 248 -21.70 -6.22 -6.58
N GLU A 249 -22.54 -6.70 -7.50
CA GLU A 249 -23.75 -7.48 -7.16
C GLU A 249 -23.39 -8.82 -6.53
N SER A 250 -22.30 -9.42 -7.00
CA SER A 250 -21.75 -10.67 -6.45
C SER A 250 -21.14 -10.45 -5.06
N ASN A 251 -20.46 -9.32 -4.83
CA ASN A 251 -19.95 -8.96 -3.50
C ASN A 251 -21.09 -8.78 -2.48
N ALA A 252 -22.20 -8.16 -2.89
CA ALA A 252 -23.36 -7.97 -2.02
C ALA A 252 -23.93 -9.29 -1.47
N GLN A 253 -23.74 -10.41 -2.17
CA GLN A 253 -24.12 -11.74 -1.67
C GLN A 253 -23.24 -12.20 -0.50
N ALA A 254 -21.94 -11.90 -0.55
CA ALA A 254 -21.01 -12.15 0.56
C ALA A 254 -21.34 -11.24 1.75
N ASP A 255 -21.59 -9.96 1.49
CA ASP A 255 -22.00 -8.97 2.50
C ASP A 255 -23.30 -9.40 3.21
N ALA A 256 -24.27 -9.89 2.47
CA ALA A 256 -25.52 -10.41 3.03
C ALA A 256 -25.31 -11.65 3.91
N ALA A 257 -24.32 -12.50 3.60
CA ALA A 257 -24.04 -13.72 4.35
C ALA A 257 -23.41 -13.45 5.73
N VAL A 258 -22.73 -12.32 5.89
CA VAL A 258 -22.11 -11.89 7.16
C VAL A 258 -22.77 -10.66 7.79
N SER A 259 -23.87 -10.19 7.22
CA SER A 259 -24.71 -9.17 7.83
C SER A 259 -25.55 -9.77 8.96
N CYS A 260 -25.72 -8.98 10.03
CA CYS A 260 -26.74 -9.26 11.03
C CYS A 260 -28.13 -9.13 10.37
N VAL A 261 -28.67 -10.21 9.79
CA VAL A 261 -30.12 -10.31 9.66
C VAL A 261 -30.67 -10.62 11.06
N VAL A 262 -30.65 -9.60 11.93
CA VAL A 262 -31.66 -9.58 12.98
C VAL A 262 -32.95 -9.29 12.21
N ASN A 263 -33.94 -10.17 12.37
CA ASN A 263 -35.34 -9.87 12.02
C ASN A 263 -35.80 -8.70 12.91
N VAL A 264 -35.25 -7.51 12.69
CA VAL A 264 -35.75 -6.29 13.30
C VAL A 264 -36.96 -5.90 12.46
N PRO A 265 -38.14 -5.67 13.06
CA PRO A 265 -39.20 -4.94 12.37
C PRO A 265 -38.58 -3.67 11.75
N PRO A 266 -39.06 -3.20 10.58
CA PRO A 266 -38.36 -2.20 9.77
C PRO A 266 -37.86 -1.06 10.65
N GLN A 267 -36.55 -1.02 10.91
CA GLN A 267 -35.96 -0.02 11.80
C GLN A 267 -36.31 1.35 11.25
N ASN A 268 -36.91 2.17 12.12
CA ASN A 268 -37.30 3.52 11.80
C ASN A 268 -36.07 4.25 11.26
N LYS A 269 -36.20 5.00 10.17
CA LYS A 269 -35.06 5.65 9.46
C LYS A 269 -34.17 6.45 10.42
N PHE A 270 -34.78 6.96 11.49
CA PHE A 270 -34.14 7.63 12.62
C PHE A 270 -33.09 6.78 13.36
N GLU A 271 -33.39 5.51 13.67
CA GLU A 271 -32.45 4.62 14.38
C GLU A 271 -31.23 4.26 13.52
N LYS A 272 -31.44 4.04 12.22
CA LYS A 272 -30.34 3.83 11.27
C LYS A 272 -29.42 5.04 11.18
N ALA A 273 -30.00 6.24 11.12
CA ALA A 273 -29.24 7.48 11.15
C ALA A 273 -28.45 7.66 12.45
N ARG A 274 -29.05 7.29 13.59
CA ARG A 274 -28.39 7.32 14.90
C ARG A 274 -27.18 6.38 14.97
N ASN A 275 -27.35 5.12 14.59
CA ASN A 275 -26.27 4.12 14.58
C ASN A 275 -25.13 4.51 13.63
N SER A 276 -25.47 5.10 12.48
CA SER A 276 -24.47 5.60 11.53
C SER A 276 -23.70 6.80 12.11
N HIS A 277 -24.39 7.71 12.78
CA HIS A 277 -23.75 8.84 13.46
C HIS A 277 -22.86 8.39 14.63
N GLU A 278 -23.28 7.40 15.42
CA GLU A 278 -22.45 6.83 16.50
C GLU A 278 -21.15 6.19 15.98
N THR A 279 -21.14 5.71 14.74
CA THR A 279 -19.96 5.08 14.13
C THR A 279 -19.06 6.10 13.41
N PHE A 280 -19.66 7.08 12.72
CA PHE A 280 -18.94 7.93 11.76
C PHE A 280 -18.98 9.43 12.09
N HIS A 281 -19.71 9.83 13.13
CA HIS A 281 -19.86 11.22 13.58
C HIS A 281 -20.21 12.21 12.45
N GLN A 282 -21.08 11.77 11.52
CA GLN A 282 -21.49 12.54 10.35
C GLN A 282 -22.30 13.78 10.75
N ASN A 283 -22.15 14.89 10.02
CA ASN A 283 -22.95 16.09 10.29
C ASN A 283 -24.44 15.90 9.95
N ALA A 284 -25.31 16.76 10.52
CA ALA A 284 -26.76 16.65 10.36
C ALA A 284 -27.24 16.72 8.90
N ARG A 285 -26.55 17.48 8.03
CA ARG A 285 -26.89 17.56 6.60
C ARG A 285 -26.60 16.25 5.87
N ALA A 286 -25.50 15.58 6.22
CA ALA A 286 -25.15 14.27 5.68
C ALA A 286 -26.17 13.22 6.11
N LEU A 287 -26.56 13.20 7.39
CA LEU A 287 -27.60 12.30 7.91
C LEU A 287 -28.96 12.53 7.24
N HIS A 288 -29.37 13.80 7.09
CA HIS A 288 -30.60 14.17 6.39
C HIS A 288 -30.61 13.63 4.94
N ARG A 289 -29.53 13.85 4.18
CA ARG A 289 -29.44 13.38 2.79
C ARG A 289 -29.36 11.85 2.67
N GLN A 290 -28.60 11.22 3.55
CA GLN A 290 -28.33 9.78 3.47
C GLN A 290 -29.52 8.93 3.94
N PHE A 291 -30.22 9.36 5.00
CA PHE A 291 -31.31 8.59 5.61
C PHE A 291 -32.70 9.17 5.35
N GLN A 292 -32.79 10.33 4.68
CA GLN A 292 -34.05 11.01 4.36
C GLN A 292 -34.92 11.25 5.60
N ILE A 293 -34.28 11.57 6.73
CA ILE A 293 -34.92 11.97 8.00
C ILE A 293 -35.07 13.49 8.06
N PRO A 294 -36.06 14.05 8.77
CA PRO A 294 -36.19 15.50 8.96
C PRO A 294 -34.90 16.14 9.46
N LEU A 295 -34.59 17.36 9.02
CA LEU A 295 -33.36 18.04 9.43
C LEU A 295 -33.34 18.31 10.95
N SER A 296 -34.51 18.54 11.56
CA SER A 296 -34.69 18.64 13.01
C SER A 296 -34.19 17.39 13.74
N ASP A 297 -34.53 16.22 13.21
CA ASP A 297 -34.23 14.92 13.77
C ASP A 297 -32.74 14.60 13.63
N ALA A 298 -32.17 14.90 12.46
CA ALA A 298 -30.73 14.79 12.22
C ALA A 298 -29.92 15.71 13.14
N GLN A 299 -30.39 16.94 13.38
CA GLN A 299 -29.79 17.84 14.35
C GLN A 299 -29.93 17.32 15.78
N GLY A 300 -31.06 16.69 16.12
CA GLY A 300 -31.28 16.03 17.41
C GLY A 300 -30.28 14.91 17.67
N ILE A 301 -30.01 14.07 16.66
CA ILE A 301 -29.00 12.99 16.73
C ILE A 301 -27.60 13.55 17.02
N VAL A 302 -27.19 14.60 16.29
CA VAL A 302 -25.86 15.22 16.50
C VAL A 302 -25.77 15.90 17.87
N ARG A 303 -26.85 16.57 18.32
CA ARG A 303 -26.93 17.21 19.65
C ARG A 303 -26.92 16.19 20.79
N ALA A 304 -27.48 15.01 20.58
CA ALA A 304 -27.49 13.93 21.57
C ALA A 304 -26.13 13.21 21.69
N CYS A 305 -25.23 13.37 20.71
CA CYS A 305 -23.90 12.76 20.76
C CYS A 305 -22.97 13.56 21.71
N PRO A 306 -22.45 12.97 22.79
CA PRO A 306 -21.60 13.68 23.75
C PRO A 306 -20.29 14.19 23.15
N GLN A 307 -19.81 13.59 22.05
CA GLN A 307 -18.62 14.06 21.33
C GLN A 307 -18.91 15.23 20.38
N CYS A 308 -20.14 15.30 19.85
CA CYS A 308 -20.51 16.31 18.86
C CYS A 308 -21.33 17.46 19.45
N SER A 309 -21.96 17.28 20.61
CA SER A 309 -22.84 18.25 21.28
C SER A 309 -22.11 19.53 21.72
N HIS A 310 -20.83 19.42 22.08
CA HIS A 310 -19.99 20.54 22.51
C HIS A 310 -19.52 21.44 21.36
N HIS A 311 -19.78 21.04 20.11
CA HIS A 311 -19.53 21.88 18.95
C HIS A 311 -20.82 22.65 18.65
N GLY A 312 -20.94 23.86 19.22
CA GLY A 312 -21.98 24.83 18.85
C GLY A 312 -22.02 25.09 17.33
N PRO A 313 -23.01 25.83 16.80
CA PRO A 313 -23.23 25.95 15.37
C PRO A 313 -21.99 26.54 14.69
N ARG A 314 -21.11 25.66 14.19
CA ARG A 314 -19.96 26.04 13.38
C ARG A 314 -20.52 26.46 12.03
N LEU A 315 -20.53 27.76 11.81
CA LEU A 315 -20.59 28.37 10.47
C LEU A 315 -19.73 27.53 9.53
N GLY A 316 -20.31 27.15 8.39
CA GLY A 316 -19.88 26.06 7.55
C GLY A 316 -18.37 25.95 7.37
N LEU A 317 -17.79 24.88 7.89
CA LEU A 317 -16.48 24.42 7.47
C LEU A 317 -16.60 24.02 5.99
N GLY A 318 -16.05 24.87 5.13
CA GLY A 318 -15.94 24.64 3.70
C GLY A 318 -15.32 23.27 3.46
N THR A 319 -16.12 22.36 2.90
CA THR A 319 -15.57 21.13 2.34
C THR A 319 -14.64 21.54 1.22
N ASN A 320 -13.33 21.29 1.39
CA ASN A 320 -12.33 21.53 0.37
C ASN A 320 -12.76 20.75 -0.90
N PRO A 321 -13.09 21.44 -2.00
CA PRO A 321 -13.67 20.78 -3.18
C PRO A 321 -12.65 19.81 -3.77
N LYS A 322 -13.11 18.58 -4.09
CA LYS A 322 -12.27 17.56 -4.72
C LYS A 322 -12.39 17.71 -6.25
N GLY A 323 -11.27 17.99 -6.92
CA GLY A 323 -11.18 17.91 -8.39
C GLY A 323 -11.56 16.53 -8.90
N LEU A 324 -12.35 16.47 -9.96
CA LEU A 324 -12.77 15.23 -10.62
C LEU A 324 -11.81 14.85 -11.75
N LYS A 325 -11.01 15.81 -12.24
CA LYS A 325 -10.00 15.63 -13.30
C LYS A 325 -8.69 16.37 -12.97
N ALA A 326 -7.60 15.95 -13.60
CA ALA A 326 -6.31 16.62 -13.50
C ALA A 326 -6.38 18.04 -14.08
N LEU A 327 -5.69 18.99 -13.44
CA LEU A 327 -5.59 20.40 -13.83
C LEU A 327 -6.90 21.19 -13.68
N GLU A 328 -7.89 20.66 -12.97
CA GLU A 328 -9.22 21.26 -12.77
C GLU A 328 -9.29 22.10 -11.49
N LEU A 329 -8.77 21.56 -10.38
CA LEU A 329 -8.80 22.20 -9.08
C LEU A 329 -7.43 22.12 -8.42
N TRP A 330 -6.90 23.29 -8.11
CA TRP A 330 -5.60 23.48 -7.48
C TRP A 330 -5.78 24.13 -6.13
N GLN A 331 -5.04 23.63 -5.14
CA GLN A 331 -4.93 24.27 -3.84
C GLN A 331 -3.57 24.93 -3.74
N ILE A 332 -3.55 26.21 -3.39
CA ILE A 332 -2.32 26.95 -3.09
C ILE A 332 -2.26 27.23 -1.59
N ASP A 333 -1.07 27.10 -1.03
CA ASP A 333 -0.77 27.49 0.34
C ASP A 333 0.66 28.05 0.43
N VAL A 334 0.94 28.82 1.49
CA VAL A 334 2.26 29.37 1.75
C VAL A 334 2.78 28.83 3.06
N THR A 335 3.92 28.15 3.02
CA THR A 335 4.60 27.61 4.21
C THR A 335 5.89 28.36 4.46
N HIS A 336 6.23 28.60 5.73
CA HIS A 336 7.45 29.32 6.10
C HIS A 336 8.55 28.34 6.47
N ILE A 337 9.69 28.45 5.78
CA ILE A 337 10.89 27.66 6.02
C ILE A 337 12.04 28.64 6.33
N PRO A 338 12.29 28.93 7.62
CA PRO A 338 13.28 29.93 8.05
C PRO A 338 14.69 29.73 7.46
N GLU A 339 15.05 28.48 7.16
CA GLU A 339 16.32 28.06 6.60
C GLU A 339 16.60 28.66 5.21
N PHE A 340 15.55 29.07 4.48
CA PHE A 340 15.68 29.75 3.19
C PHE A 340 15.90 31.27 3.31
N GLY A 341 16.08 31.80 4.52
CA GLY A 341 16.48 33.18 4.78
C GLY A 341 15.55 34.19 4.13
N ARG A 342 16.07 35.01 3.19
CA ARG A 342 15.27 36.02 2.48
C ARG A 342 14.18 35.43 1.59
N LEU A 343 14.21 34.13 1.29
CA LEU A 343 13.20 33.41 0.49
C LEU A 343 12.38 32.42 1.34
N LYS A 344 12.26 32.68 2.64
CA LYS A 344 11.56 31.80 3.60
C LYS A 344 10.09 31.48 3.29
N TYR A 345 9.46 32.20 2.38
CA TYR A 345 8.05 31.98 2.02
C TYR A 345 7.97 30.99 0.86
N LEU A 346 7.72 29.72 1.17
CA LEU A 346 7.54 28.67 0.17
C LEU A 346 6.08 28.65 -0.29
N HIS A 347 5.82 29.12 -1.50
CA HIS A 347 4.50 29.02 -2.13
C HIS A 347 4.38 27.63 -2.74
N VAL A 348 3.36 26.87 -2.33
CA VAL A 348 3.13 25.49 -2.75
C VAL A 348 1.76 25.39 -3.39
N THR A 349 1.70 24.89 -4.62
CA THR A 349 0.48 24.64 -5.37
C THR A 349 0.36 23.16 -5.68
N VAL A 350 -0.80 22.57 -5.36
CA VAL A 350 -1.07 21.13 -5.51
C VAL A 350 -2.30 20.91 -6.37
N ASP A 351 -2.18 20.08 -7.41
CA ASP A 351 -3.35 19.60 -8.16
C ASP A 351 -4.06 18.53 -7.33
N ILE A 352 -5.30 18.81 -6.95
CA ILE A 352 -6.02 17.99 -5.95
C ILE A 352 -6.31 16.58 -6.50
N TYR A 353 -6.38 16.41 -7.83
CA TYR A 353 -6.62 15.13 -8.48
C TYR A 353 -5.33 14.32 -8.70
N SER A 354 -4.37 14.85 -9.48
CA SER A 354 -3.14 14.15 -9.84
C SER A 354 -2.10 14.09 -8.72
N LYS A 355 -2.27 14.89 -7.66
CA LYS A 355 -1.30 15.06 -6.57
C LYS A 355 0.03 15.66 -7.04
N PHE A 356 0.06 16.29 -8.20
CA PHE A 356 1.22 17.05 -8.66
C PHE A 356 1.46 18.24 -7.71
N ILE A 357 2.69 18.38 -7.22
CA ILE A 357 3.10 19.44 -6.30
C ILE A 357 4.10 20.33 -7.03
N TRP A 358 3.85 21.64 -6.98
CA TRP A 358 4.75 22.67 -7.46
C TRP A 358 5.08 23.62 -6.32
N ALA A 359 6.35 23.95 -6.13
CA ALA A 359 6.77 24.83 -5.05
C ALA A 359 7.81 25.85 -5.53
N THR A 360 7.69 27.10 -5.10
CA THR A 360 8.71 28.13 -5.35
C THR A 360 8.98 28.94 -4.10
N ALA A 361 10.25 29.14 -3.77
CA ALA A 361 10.66 30.01 -2.67
C ALA A 361 10.56 31.48 -3.11
N GLN A 362 9.85 32.31 -2.34
CA GLN A 362 9.59 33.73 -2.62
C GLN A 362 10.03 34.61 -1.44
N PRO A 363 10.33 35.90 -1.68
CA PRO A 363 10.73 36.82 -0.62
C PRO A 363 9.57 37.41 0.19
N GLY A 364 8.32 37.08 -0.15
CA GLY A 364 7.13 37.54 0.59
C GLY A 364 5.85 36.80 0.18
N GLU A 365 4.74 37.19 0.80
CA GLU A 365 3.40 36.57 0.63
C GLU A 365 2.39 37.47 -0.10
N LYS A 366 2.80 38.71 -0.41
CA LYS A 366 1.95 39.66 -1.13
C LYS A 366 1.54 39.09 -2.49
N GLY A 367 0.40 39.56 -3.01
CA GLY A 367 -0.18 39.10 -4.29
C GLY A 367 0.84 39.02 -5.45
N LEU A 368 1.76 39.99 -5.54
CA LEU A 368 2.86 39.97 -6.54
C LEU A 368 3.70 38.67 -6.52
N HIS A 369 3.94 38.10 -5.34
CA HIS A 369 4.70 36.85 -5.19
C HIS A 369 3.85 35.63 -5.56
N VAL A 370 2.55 35.68 -5.28
CA VAL A 370 1.58 34.66 -5.71
C VAL A 370 1.46 34.66 -7.24
N ASP A 371 1.33 35.83 -7.86
CA ASP A 371 1.27 35.99 -9.31
C ASP A 371 2.55 35.46 -9.99
N ARG A 372 3.72 35.74 -9.41
CA ARG A 372 5.00 35.20 -9.88
C ARG A 372 5.04 33.66 -9.78
N HIS A 373 4.61 33.09 -8.65
CA HIS A 373 4.53 31.64 -8.46
C HIS A 373 3.62 30.98 -9.51
N LEU A 374 2.42 31.53 -9.72
CA LEU A 374 1.43 31.01 -10.66
C LEU A 374 1.85 31.19 -12.13
N SER A 375 2.52 32.29 -12.48
CA SER A 375 3.01 32.53 -13.85
C SER A 375 4.06 31.49 -14.29
N VAL A 376 4.95 31.11 -13.36
CA VAL A 376 5.94 30.06 -13.62
C VAL A 376 5.28 28.68 -13.71
N LEU A 377 4.31 28.40 -12.84
CA LEU A 377 3.52 27.17 -12.89
C LEU A 377 2.77 27.04 -14.23
N GLN A 378 2.11 28.10 -14.69
CA GLN A 378 1.39 28.11 -15.97
C GLN A 378 2.32 27.82 -17.15
N SER A 379 3.52 28.42 -17.15
CA SER A 379 4.53 28.17 -18.18
C SER A 379 4.97 26.70 -18.21
N TRP A 380 5.15 26.10 -17.02
CA TRP A 380 5.48 24.67 -16.88
C TRP A 380 4.34 23.75 -17.33
N VAL A 381 3.10 24.04 -16.93
CA VAL A 381 1.92 23.26 -17.32
C VAL A 381 1.67 23.37 -18.83
N TYR A 382 1.90 24.55 -19.42
CA TYR A 382 1.82 24.74 -20.86
C TYR A 382 2.85 23.89 -21.60
N LEU A 383 4.13 23.93 -21.18
CA LEU A 383 5.18 23.07 -21.75
C LEU A 383 4.88 21.58 -21.60
N TRP A 384 4.24 21.17 -20.51
CA TRP A 384 3.81 19.79 -20.29
C TRP A 384 2.70 19.36 -21.25
N LYS A 385 1.69 20.22 -21.48
CA LYS A 385 0.60 19.95 -22.43
C LYS A 385 1.04 19.95 -23.90
N SER A 386 2.06 20.74 -24.24
CA SER A 386 2.58 20.89 -25.60
C SER A 386 3.48 19.74 -26.06
N ARG A 387 3.79 18.77 -25.17
CA ARG A 387 4.46 17.53 -25.59
C ARG A 387 3.45 16.64 -26.34
N PRO A 388 3.77 16.11 -27.53
CA PRO A 388 2.86 15.24 -28.25
C PRO A 388 2.72 13.90 -27.52
N THR A 389 1.76 13.79 -26.60
CA THR A 389 1.20 12.50 -26.21
C THR A 389 0.02 12.22 -27.14
N THR A 390 0.18 11.23 -28.00
CA THR A 390 -0.90 10.60 -28.77
C THR A 390 -2.10 10.37 -27.86
N VAL A 391 -3.27 10.81 -28.33
CA VAL A 391 -4.63 10.78 -27.72
C VAL A 391 -5.06 12.16 -27.19
N GLN A 392 -5.92 12.82 -27.97
CA GLN A 392 -6.56 14.11 -27.69
C GLN A 392 -7.38 14.09 -26.39
N PRO A 393 -7.62 15.28 -25.79
CA PRO A 393 -9.00 15.76 -25.85
C PRO A 393 -9.16 17.27 -26.11
N MET A 394 -10.13 17.59 -26.99
CA MET A 394 -11.01 18.78 -26.95
C MET A 394 -11.62 18.92 -25.52
N SER A 395 -11.93 20.07 -24.93
CA SER A 395 -12.36 21.38 -25.40
C SER A 395 -12.17 22.41 -24.26
N VAL A 396 -11.98 23.68 -24.63
CA VAL A 396 -11.90 24.84 -23.74
C VAL A 396 -13.30 25.30 -23.32
N SER A 397 -13.51 25.61 -22.03
CA SER A 397 -14.56 26.54 -21.61
C SER A 397 -14.28 27.21 -20.26
N LYS A 398 -14.05 28.54 -20.35
CA LYS A 398 -14.40 29.64 -19.42
C LYS A 398 -13.81 29.66 -18.00
N LEU A 399 -12.87 30.59 -17.78
CA LEU A 399 -12.62 31.25 -16.50
C LEU A 399 -13.80 32.18 -16.13
N PRO A 400 -14.17 32.29 -14.84
CA PRO A 400 -14.77 33.49 -14.30
C PRO A 400 -13.69 34.46 -13.80
N ASP A 401 -13.79 35.72 -14.23
CA ASP A 401 -13.06 36.86 -13.69
C ASP A 401 -13.28 36.98 -12.17
N LEU A 402 -12.19 36.88 -11.40
CA LEU A 402 -12.18 37.13 -9.96
C LEU A 402 -11.03 38.09 -9.63
N CYS A 403 -11.04 39.27 -10.28
CA CYS A 403 -10.19 40.41 -9.91
C CYS A 403 -10.76 41.74 -10.43
N ARG A 404 -12.01 42.07 -10.07
CA ARG A 404 -12.50 43.47 -10.06
C ARG A 404 -13.59 43.61 -9.01
N ASN A 405 -13.19 44.07 -7.82
CA ASN A 405 -13.89 45.06 -6.98
C ASN A 405 -13.45 44.93 -5.52
N GLY A 406 -13.01 46.05 -4.94
CA GLY A 406 -12.76 46.20 -3.52
C GLY A 406 -11.62 47.18 -3.29
N GLY A 407 -11.96 48.45 -3.07
CA GLY A 407 -11.02 49.47 -2.63
C GLY A 407 -10.67 49.37 -1.16
#